data_AF-A0A5X3PAL3-F1
#
_entry.id   AF-A0A5X3PAL3-F1
#
_cell.length_a   1.000
_cell.length_b   1.000
_cell.length_c   1.000
_cell.angle_alpha   90.00
_cell.angle_beta   90.00
_cell.angle_gamma   90.00
#
_symmetry.space_group_name_H-M   'P 1'
#
loop_
_entity.id
_entity.type
_entity.pdbx_description
1 polymer ?
#
loop_
_entity_poly.entity_id
_entity_poly.type
_entity_poly.pdbx_seq_one_letter_code
_entity_poly.pdbx_strand_id
1 'polypeptide(L)'
;MITVKRAEYLSALTCAGVKEVRYYLNGIFFDPEGFVVGTNGHRLFCGRAITEGESAIVNVKAKPPTKFEQVRIDTVLKAATFLNNEGQTVMTSPVEVIDG
;
A
#
# COMPACT_ATOMS: atom_id res chain seq x y z
N MET A 1 -5.94 4.62 9.65
CA MET A 1 -5.24 5.43 8.63
C MET A 1 -3.84 4.86 8.43
N ILE A 2 -3.33 4.79 7.20
CA ILE A 2 -2.00 4.23 6.91
C ILE A 2 -1.17 5.28 6.18
N THR A 3 0.06 5.53 6.60
CA THR A 3 1.04 6.37 5.89
C THR A 3 2.30 5.57 5.63
N VAL A 4 2.68 5.44 4.36
CA VAL A 4 3.85 4.67 3.95
C VAL A 4 4.74 5.49 3.02
N LYS A 5 6.05 5.46 3.30
CA LYS A 5 7.06 6.16 2.51
C LYS A 5 7.20 5.55 1.12
N ARG A 6 7.59 6.37 0.14
CA ARG A 6 7.73 5.93 -1.26
C ARG A 6 8.57 4.67 -1.43
N ALA A 7 9.73 4.59 -0.77
CA ALA A 7 10.63 3.44 -0.91
C ALA A 7 9.97 2.15 -0.41
N GLU A 8 9.35 2.20 0.76
CA GLU A 8 8.62 1.09 1.39
C GLU A 8 7.45 0.63 0.51
N TYR A 9 6.62 1.59 0.07
CA TYR A 9 5.45 1.33 -0.76
C TYR A 9 5.82 0.72 -2.10
N LEU A 10 6.82 1.26 -2.80
CA LEU A 10 7.25 0.74 -4.10
C LEU A 10 7.92 -0.63 -3.97
N SER A 11 8.67 -0.86 -2.90
CA SER A 11 9.29 -2.18 -2.63
C SER A 11 8.22 -3.23 -2.37
N ALA A 12 7.25 -2.93 -1.50
CA ALA A 12 6.11 -3.81 -1.24
C ALA A 12 5.29 -4.06 -2.52
N LEU A 13 4.96 -3.02 -3.28
CA LEU A 13 4.22 -3.13 -4.53
C LEU A 13 4.94 -3.98 -5.58
N THR A 14 6.28 -3.87 -5.66
CA THR A 14 7.10 -4.68 -6.58
C THR A 14 7.07 -6.15 -6.19
N CYS A 15 6.96 -6.45 -4.90
CA CYS A 15 6.87 -7.81 -4.40
C CYS A 15 5.46 -8.38 -4.41
N ALA A 16 4.40 -7.56 -4.39
CA ALA A 16 3.02 -8.01 -4.43
C ALA A 16 2.67 -8.79 -5.72
N GLY A 17 1.74 -9.74 -5.59
CA GLY A 17 1.18 -10.47 -6.72
C GLY A 17 0.39 -9.56 -7.67
N VAL A 18 0.29 -9.98 -8.93
CA VAL A 18 -0.55 -9.31 -9.93
C VAL A 18 -1.38 -10.37 -10.64
N LYS A 19 -2.70 -10.33 -10.46
CA LYS A 19 -3.63 -11.33 -11.01
C LYS A 19 -3.32 -12.78 -10.57
N GLU A 20 -2.78 -12.94 -9.37
CA GLU A 20 -2.61 -14.24 -8.73
C GLU A 20 -3.95 -14.88 -8.41
N VAL A 21 -4.04 -16.22 -8.57
CA VAL A 21 -5.21 -17.01 -8.16
C VAL A 21 -5.43 -16.93 -6.65
N ARG A 22 -4.32 -16.91 -5.88
CA ARG A 22 -4.32 -16.58 -4.45
C ARG A 22 -4.52 -15.08 -4.30
N TYR A 23 -5.77 -14.65 -4.41
CA TYR A 23 -6.12 -13.25 -4.58
C TYR A 23 -5.64 -12.34 -3.44
N TYR A 24 -5.50 -12.87 -2.22
CA TYR A 24 -4.93 -12.18 -1.06
C TYR A 24 -3.46 -11.75 -1.26
N LEU A 25 -2.74 -12.31 -2.25
CA LEU A 25 -1.40 -11.86 -2.63
C LEU A 25 -1.42 -10.64 -3.56
N ASN A 26 -2.58 -10.26 -4.11
CA ASN A 26 -2.69 -9.15 -5.08
C ASN A 26 -2.77 -7.76 -4.41
N GLY A 27 -2.12 -7.59 -3.27
CA GLY A 27 -2.12 -6.35 -2.50
C GLY A 27 -0.92 -6.26 -1.56
N ILE A 28 -0.89 -5.16 -0.81
CA ILE A 28 0.12 -4.87 0.21
C ILE A 28 -0.56 -5.03 1.56
N PHE A 29 0.00 -5.89 2.42
CA PHE A 29 -0.45 -6.09 3.78
C PHE A 29 0.12 -5.02 4.70
N PHE A 30 -0.72 -4.50 5.59
CA PHE A 30 -0.37 -3.59 6.67
C PHE A 30 -0.92 -4.15 7.98
N ASP A 31 -0.16 -4.02 9.07
CA ASP A 31 -0.61 -4.44 10.41
C ASP A 31 -0.58 -3.29 11.44
N PRO A 32 -1.23 -3.46 12.61
CA PRO A 32 -1.22 -2.46 13.68
C PRO A 32 0.16 -2.18 14.26
N GLU A 33 1.10 -3.10 14.11
CA GLU A 33 2.48 -2.96 14.62
C GLU A 33 3.36 -2.13 13.69
N GLY A 34 2.84 -1.69 12.53
CA GLY A 34 3.53 -0.82 11.57
C GLY A 34 4.35 -1.57 10.54
N PHE A 35 4.11 -2.87 10.33
CA PHE A 35 4.71 -3.60 9.23
C PHE A 35 3.96 -3.33 7.92
N VAL A 36 4.72 -3.23 6.83
CA VAL A 36 4.22 -3.24 5.46
C VAL A 36 4.86 -4.39 4.70
N VAL A 37 4.04 -5.26 4.12
CA VAL A 37 4.49 -6.52 3.51
C VAL A 37 3.90 -6.66 2.12
N GLY A 38 4.74 -7.02 1.16
CA GLY A 38 4.32 -7.43 -0.17
C GLY A 38 4.98 -8.74 -0.57
N THR A 39 4.23 -9.65 -1.17
CA THR A 39 4.77 -10.92 -1.67
C THR A 39 3.92 -11.48 -2.80
N ASN A 40 4.57 -12.20 -3.72
CA ASN A 40 3.95 -12.95 -4.80
C ASN A 40 4.20 -14.46 -4.64
N GLY A 41 4.69 -14.89 -3.47
CA GLY A 41 5.07 -16.28 -3.18
C GLY A 41 6.48 -16.67 -3.65
N HIS A 42 7.18 -15.82 -4.41
CA HIS A 42 8.56 -16.05 -4.84
C HIS A 42 9.55 -15.06 -4.23
N ARG A 43 9.13 -13.82 -4.03
CA ARG A 43 9.90 -12.76 -3.36
C ARG A 43 9.02 -12.07 -2.34
N LEU A 44 9.66 -11.61 -1.26
CA LEU A 44 9.00 -10.91 -0.16
C LEU A 44 9.76 -9.64 0.18
N PHE A 45 9.01 -8.57 0.39
CA PHE A 45 9.47 -7.36 1.06
C PHE A 45 8.75 -7.23 2.40
N CYS A 46 9.48 -6.90 3.46
CA CYS A 46 8.94 -6.53 4.76
C CYS A 46 9.64 -5.25 5.21
N GLY A 47 8.85 -4.23 5.50
CA GLY A 47 9.30 -2.89 5.80
C GLY A 47 8.47 -2.24 6.89
N ARG A 48 8.52 -0.90 6.96
CA ARG A 48 7.82 -0.13 8.00
C ARG A 48 6.89 0.94 7.43
N ALA A 49 5.74 1.11 8.08
CA ALA A 49 4.77 2.16 7.82
C ALA A 49 4.25 2.72 9.16
N ILE A 50 3.58 3.86 9.11
CA ILE A 50 2.77 4.37 10.22
C ILE A 50 1.35 3.86 9.97
N THR A 51 0.85 3.03 10.87
CA THR A 51 -0.47 2.40 10.75
C THR A 51 -1.32 2.72 11.98
N GLU A 52 -2.59 2.98 11.74
CA GLU A 52 -3.62 3.17 12.75
C GLU A 52 -4.82 2.31 12.37
N GLY A 53 -5.28 1.48 13.31
CA GLY A 53 -6.41 0.56 13.11
C GLY A 53 -5.98 -0.89 12.93
N GLU A 54 -6.86 -1.70 12.36
CA GLU A 54 -6.67 -3.14 12.16
C GLU A 54 -5.80 -3.46 10.93
N SER A 55 -5.33 -4.70 10.87
CA SER A 55 -4.61 -5.21 9.71
C SER A 55 -5.46 -5.17 8.45
N ALA A 56 -4.85 -4.87 7.31
CA ALA A 56 -5.55 -4.84 6.03
C ALA A 56 -4.62 -5.21 4.87
N ILE A 57 -5.16 -5.93 3.88
CA ILE A 57 -4.53 -6.12 2.57
C ILE A 57 -5.13 -5.07 1.61
N VAL A 58 -4.29 -4.24 1.04
CA VAL A 58 -4.70 -3.07 0.25
C VAL A 58 -4.20 -3.19 -1.19
N ASN A 59 -5.10 -3.00 -2.14
CA ASN A 59 -4.79 -2.88 -3.56
C ASN A 59 -5.20 -1.49 -4.09
N VAL A 60 -4.20 -0.64 -4.36
CA VAL A 60 -4.41 0.68 -4.95
C VAL A 60 -4.60 0.54 -6.46
N LYS A 61 -5.73 1.01 -6.99
CA LYS A 61 -6.15 0.74 -8.37
C LYS A 61 -5.45 1.58 -9.45
N ALA A 62 -4.61 2.54 -9.05
CA ALA A 62 -3.79 3.33 -9.97
C ALA A 62 -2.32 2.95 -9.87
N LYS A 63 -1.63 3.06 -11.01
CA LYS A 63 -0.17 3.11 -11.02
C LYS A 63 0.29 4.34 -10.23
N PRO A 64 1.28 4.20 -9.33
CA PRO A 64 1.79 5.33 -8.56
C PRO A 64 2.38 6.42 -9.47
N PRO A 65 2.23 7.72 -9.13
CA PRO A 65 2.89 8.79 -9.87
C PRO A 65 4.42 8.66 -9.79
N THR A 66 5.14 9.18 -10.78
CA THR A 66 6.61 9.10 -10.83
C THR A 66 7.28 9.82 -9.65
N LYS A 67 6.72 10.98 -9.25
CA LYS A 67 7.21 11.83 -8.16
C LYS A 67 6.17 11.89 -7.05
N PHE A 68 6.51 11.32 -5.90
CA PHE A 68 5.79 11.46 -4.63
C PHE A 68 6.79 11.15 -3.50
N GLU A 69 6.43 11.49 -2.28
CA GLU A 69 7.23 11.24 -1.08
C GLU A 69 6.61 10.12 -0.23
N GLN A 70 5.28 10.12 -0.12
CA GLN A 70 4.54 9.14 0.66
C GLN A 70 3.13 8.96 0.10
N VAL A 71 2.49 7.86 0.46
CA VAL A 71 1.07 7.63 0.20
C VAL A 71 0.34 7.46 1.53
N ARG A 72 -0.82 8.11 1.62
CA ARG A 72 -1.78 8.00 2.71
C ARG A 72 -2.94 7.14 2.24
N ILE A 73 -3.22 6.05 2.94
CA ILE A 73 -4.30 5.12 2.60
C ILE A 73 -5.34 5.19 3.71
N ASP A 74 -6.57 5.51 3.31
CA ASP A 74 -7.76 5.44 4.14
C ASP A 74 -8.56 4.21 3.71
N THR A 75 -8.57 3.18 4.58
CA THR A 75 -9.28 1.92 4.35
C THR A 75 -10.78 2.04 4.54
N VAL A 76 -11.26 3.05 5.28
CA VAL A 76 -12.68 3.33 5.50
C VAL A 76 -13.25 4.07 4.29
N LEU A 77 -12.57 5.13 3.84
CA LEU A 77 -12.95 5.89 2.64
C LEU A 77 -12.54 5.20 1.33
N LYS A 78 -11.79 4.10 1.41
CA LYS A 78 -11.30 3.33 0.26
C LYS A 78 -10.57 4.22 -0.75
N ALA A 79 -9.65 5.03 -0.24
CA ALA A 79 -8.87 5.98 -1.04
C ALA A 79 -7.39 6.00 -0.65
N ALA A 80 -6.52 6.13 -1.64
CA ALA A 80 -5.09 6.35 -1.48
C ALA A 80 -4.71 7.73 -2.05
N THR A 81 -4.09 8.57 -1.25
CA THR A 81 -3.62 9.91 -1.63
C THR A 81 -2.09 9.95 -1.63
N PHE A 82 -1.51 10.15 -2.80
CA PHE A 82 -0.07 10.34 -2.99
C PHE A 82 0.29 11.80 -2.73
N LEU A 83 1.29 12.03 -1.90
CA LEU A 83 1.72 13.36 -1.45
C LEU A 83 3.16 13.64 -1.89
N ASN A 84 3.49 14.89 -2.21
CA ASN A 84 4.86 15.32 -2.42
C ASN A 84 5.57 15.62 -1.07
N ASN A 85 6.82 16.09 -1.14
CA ASN A 85 7.64 16.46 0.01
C ASN A 85 7.08 17.64 0.82
N GLU A 86 6.29 18.50 0.21
CA GLU A 86 5.59 19.62 0.86
C GLU A 86 4.24 19.18 1.47
N GLY A 87 3.87 17.91 1.32
CA GLY A 87 2.59 17.38 1.80
C GLY A 87 1.38 17.73 0.92
N GLN A 88 1.60 18.24 -0.29
CA GLN A 88 0.54 18.51 -1.26
C GLN A 88 0.12 17.24 -2.01
N THR A 89 -1.16 17.14 -2.32
CA THR A 89 -1.71 16.02 -3.11
C THR A 89 -1.22 16.06 -4.56
N VAL A 90 -0.57 14.97 -4.96
CA VAL A 90 -0.17 14.71 -6.36
C VAL A 90 -1.26 13.93 -7.10
N MET A 91 -1.87 12.96 -6.42
CA MET A 91 -2.87 12.07 -7.00
C MET A 91 -3.71 11.44 -5.89
N THR A 92 -4.98 11.15 -6.18
CA THR A 92 -5.81 10.24 -5.37
C THR A 92 -6.28 9.08 -6.23
N SER A 93 -6.39 7.89 -5.65
CA SER A 93 -6.80 6.66 -6.32
C SER A 93 -7.73 5.82 -5.44
N PRO A 94 -8.72 5.12 -6.02
CA PRO A 94 -9.50 4.14 -5.30
C PRO A 94 -8.64 3.01 -4.72
N VAL A 95 -9.06 2.52 -3.55
CA VAL A 95 -8.46 1.38 -2.86
C VAL A 95 -9.49 0.25 -2.79
N GLU A 96 -9.03 -0.96 -3.08
CA GLU A 96 -9.71 -2.19 -2.68
C GLU A 96 -9.05 -2.73 -1.42
N VAL A 97 -9.86 -3.08 -0.43
CA VAL A 97 -9.43 -3.88 0.73
C VAL A 97 -9.76 -5.33 0.39
N ILE A 98 -8.76 -6.19 0.46
CA ILE A 98 -8.86 -7.60 0.10
C ILE A 98 -9.00 -8.43 1.38
N ASP A 99 -9.95 -9.35 1.39
CA ASP A 99 -10.11 -10.32 2.47
C ASP A 99 -8.96 -11.34 2.42
N GLY A 100 -8.34 -11.61 3.57
CA GLY A 100 -7.20 -12.53 3.72
C GLY A 100 -7.56 -13.85 4.36
#